data_AF-A0A1V5SJ13-F1
#
_entry.id   AF-A0A1V5SJ13-F1
#
_cell.length_a   1.000
_cell.length_b   1.000
_cell.length_c   1.000
_cell.angle_alpha   90.00
_cell.angle_beta   90.00
_cell.angle_gamma   90.00
#
_symmetry.space_group_name_H-M   'P 1'
#
loop_
_entity.id
_entity.type
_entity.pdbx_description
1 polymer ?
#
loop_
_entity_poly.entity_id
_entity_poly.type
_entity_poly.pdbx_seq_one_letter_code
_entity_poly.pdbx_strand_id
1 'polypeptide(L)'
;MDFLNKSRASRIAIALFHQSLGDLYFRSAPNFQQQVIENTNIKIILRQDDPVAVEKFSKIAGTRRTLIPTYQTEERLTGKGMTGTGSVREGQEFKIEPDLIRELKRGEAVVILKSPGLFTDHIKLDFYGYPEYPGKFTPLIGKQIDKVRAAKEAASKPKEEPPPSEGAMPPDAKDPHETLRDFGFKDK
;
A
#
# COMPACT_ATOMS: atom_id res chain seq x y z
N MET A 1 -8.24 12.85 -10.50
CA MET A 1 -7.30 11.88 -9.91
C MET A 1 -6.45 12.58 -8.86
N ASP A 2 -7.02 12.80 -7.66
CA ASP A 2 -6.38 13.53 -6.53
C ASP A 2 -6.51 12.79 -5.18
N PHE A 3 -7.30 11.72 -5.15
CA PHE A 3 -7.77 11.14 -3.90
C PHE A 3 -6.64 10.57 -3.05
N LEU A 4 -5.69 9.84 -3.66
CA LEU A 4 -4.56 9.24 -2.93
C LEU A 4 -3.64 10.30 -2.31
N ASN A 5 -3.33 11.36 -3.07
CA ASN A 5 -2.49 12.46 -2.60
C ASN A 5 -3.17 13.21 -1.44
N LYS A 6 -4.47 13.54 -1.59
CA LYS A 6 -5.25 14.26 -0.56
C LYS A 6 -5.44 13.42 0.71
N SER A 7 -5.60 12.11 0.58
CA SER A 7 -5.81 11.22 1.72
C SER A 7 -4.61 11.17 2.66
N ARG A 8 -3.38 11.29 2.12
CA ARG A 8 -2.17 11.45 2.93
C ARG A 8 -2.23 12.71 3.79
N ALA A 9 -2.65 13.85 3.22
CA ALA A 9 -2.79 15.11 3.94
C ALA A 9 -3.92 15.05 5.00
N SER A 10 -5.02 14.38 4.68
CA SER A 10 -6.17 14.18 5.58
C SER A 10 -5.95 13.11 6.65
N ARG A 11 -4.77 12.49 6.75
CA ARG A 11 -4.45 11.38 7.66
C ARG A 11 -5.41 10.18 7.54
N ILE A 12 -5.92 9.94 6.34
CA ILE A 12 -6.77 8.78 6.05
C ILE A 12 -5.89 7.63 5.58
N ALA A 13 -6.01 6.48 6.25
CA ALA A 13 -5.36 5.25 5.82
C ALA A 13 -6.14 4.62 4.67
N ILE A 14 -5.44 4.28 3.58
CA ILE A 14 -6.01 3.58 2.43
C ILE A 14 -5.22 2.31 2.21
N ALA A 15 -5.93 1.18 2.19
CA ALA A 15 -5.41 -0.10 1.74
C ALA A 15 -6.00 -0.41 0.37
N LEU A 16 -5.13 -0.69 -0.60
CA LEU A 16 -5.51 -1.11 -1.95
C LEU A 16 -5.06 -2.55 -2.16
N PHE A 17 -5.99 -3.38 -2.63
CA PHE A 17 -5.73 -4.77 -2.97
C PHE A 17 -6.05 -4.96 -4.46
N HIS A 18 -5.08 -5.48 -5.20
CA HIS A 18 -5.22 -5.78 -6.62
C HIS A 18 -4.45 -7.05 -6.93
N GLN A 19 -4.87 -7.81 -7.95
CA GLN A 19 -4.24 -9.09 -8.29
C GLN A 19 -2.97 -8.87 -9.12
N SER A 20 -3.01 -7.94 -10.07
CA SER A 20 -1.91 -7.62 -10.95
C SER A 20 -1.72 -6.10 -11.05
N LEU A 21 -0.53 -5.65 -11.44
CA LEU A 21 -0.33 -4.24 -11.78
C LEU A 21 -1.10 -3.81 -13.03
N GLY A 22 -1.42 -4.76 -13.92
CA GLY A 22 -2.23 -4.52 -15.12
C GLY A 22 -3.65 -4.08 -14.80
N ASP A 23 -4.23 -4.54 -13.68
CA ASP A 23 -5.56 -4.13 -13.23
C ASP A 23 -5.64 -2.64 -12.86
N LEU A 24 -4.49 -2.01 -12.61
CA LEU A 24 -4.40 -0.58 -12.33
C LEU A 24 -4.17 0.26 -13.60
N TYR A 25 -4.04 -0.37 -14.76
CA TYR A 25 -3.89 0.32 -16.03
C TYR A 25 -5.26 0.62 -16.65
N PHE A 26 -5.58 1.91 -16.77
CA PHE A 26 -6.79 2.38 -17.43
C PHE A 26 -6.43 3.34 -18.55
N ARG A 27 -7.02 3.18 -19.74
CA ARG A 27 -6.80 4.09 -20.89
C ARG A 27 -7.18 5.54 -20.56
N SER A 28 -8.20 5.73 -19.74
CA SER A 28 -8.67 7.04 -19.26
C SER A 28 -7.78 7.63 -18.15
N ALA A 29 -6.92 6.82 -17.52
CA ALA A 29 -6.03 7.25 -16.45
C ALA A 29 -4.70 6.47 -16.48
N PRO A 30 -3.85 6.71 -17.51
CA PRO A 30 -2.64 5.92 -17.73
C PRO A 30 -1.63 6.01 -16.57
N ASN A 31 -1.67 7.10 -15.80
CA ASN A 31 -0.76 7.34 -14.68
C ASN A 31 -1.25 6.76 -13.35
N PHE A 32 -2.43 6.15 -13.29
CA PHE A 32 -3.03 5.69 -12.04
C PHE A 32 -2.17 4.64 -11.33
N GLN A 33 -1.69 3.64 -12.07
CA GLN A 33 -0.76 2.63 -11.54
C GLN A 33 0.49 3.26 -10.90
N GLN A 34 1.07 4.27 -11.56
CA GLN A 34 2.26 4.94 -11.03
C GLN A 34 1.94 5.74 -9.77
N GLN A 35 0.81 6.45 -9.74
CA GLN A 35 0.34 7.18 -8.56
C GLN A 35 0.11 6.25 -7.35
N VAL A 36 -0.47 5.06 -7.57
CA VAL A 36 -0.64 4.05 -6.50
C VAL A 36 0.72 3.64 -5.95
N ILE A 37 1.69 3.33 -6.82
CA ILE A 37 3.02 2.89 -6.42
C ILE A 37 3.80 3.99 -5.69
N GLU A 38 3.67 5.24 -6.09
CA GLU A 38 4.39 6.37 -5.50
C GLU A 38 3.83 6.79 -4.15
N ASN A 39 2.49 6.84 -4.02
CA ASN A 39 1.83 7.33 -2.80
C ASN A 39 1.73 6.29 -1.69
N THR A 40 1.79 5.00 -2.01
CA THR A 40 1.73 3.93 -1.00
C THR A 40 3.08 3.77 -0.30
N ASN A 41 3.10 3.95 1.01
CA ASN A 41 4.31 3.79 1.83
C ASN A 41 4.67 2.32 2.08
N ILE A 42 3.64 1.50 2.29
CA ILE A 42 3.76 0.06 2.57
C ILE A 42 3.32 -0.70 1.33
N LYS A 43 4.12 -1.68 0.92
CA LYS A 43 3.77 -2.62 -0.15
C LYS A 43 3.95 -4.02 0.37
N ILE A 44 2.89 -4.80 0.29
CA ILE A 44 2.89 -6.23 0.58
C ILE A 44 2.73 -6.92 -0.77
N ILE A 45 3.78 -7.60 -1.22
CA ILE A 45 3.85 -8.28 -2.49
C ILE A 45 3.74 -9.76 -2.22
N LEU A 46 2.63 -10.36 -2.60
CA LEU A 46 2.51 -11.81 -2.69
C LEU A 46 3.12 -12.30 -4.01
N ARG A 47 3.11 -13.60 -4.26
CA ARG A 47 3.59 -14.17 -5.53
C ARG A 47 3.05 -13.39 -6.74
N GLN A 48 3.94 -13.03 -7.64
CA GLN A 48 3.62 -12.37 -8.90
C GLN A 48 4.26 -13.16 -10.05
N ASP A 49 3.49 -13.38 -11.11
CA ASP A 49 3.96 -14.11 -12.30
C ASP A 49 4.39 -13.15 -13.44
N ASP A 50 3.90 -11.90 -13.45
CA ASP A 50 4.25 -10.91 -14.48
C ASP A 50 5.71 -10.42 -14.35
N PRO A 51 6.57 -10.63 -15.36
CA PRO A 51 7.98 -10.24 -15.28
C PRO A 51 8.18 -8.74 -15.08
N VAL A 52 7.32 -7.91 -15.69
CA VAL A 52 7.43 -6.45 -15.61
C VAL A 52 7.12 -5.97 -14.19
N ALA A 53 6.08 -6.52 -13.57
CA ALA A 53 5.73 -6.23 -12.18
C ALA A 53 6.84 -6.68 -11.22
N VAL A 54 7.33 -7.91 -11.37
CA VAL A 54 8.40 -8.48 -10.53
C VAL A 54 9.66 -7.62 -10.56
N GLU A 55 10.11 -7.24 -11.75
CA GLU A 55 11.29 -6.38 -11.91
C GLU A 55 11.05 -4.99 -11.31
N LYS A 56 9.85 -4.43 -11.50
CA LYS A 56 9.46 -3.14 -10.90
C LYS A 56 9.50 -3.19 -9.38
N PHE A 57 8.99 -4.24 -8.75
CA PHE A 57 9.01 -4.40 -7.30
C PHE A 57 10.44 -4.60 -6.76
N SER A 58 11.27 -5.37 -7.45
CA SER A 58 12.67 -5.58 -7.09
C SER A 58 13.46 -4.26 -7.13
N LYS A 59 13.22 -3.42 -8.16
CA LYS A 59 13.78 -2.07 -8.24
C LYS A 59 13.29 -1.15 -7.13
N ILE A 60 12.01 -1.25 -6.75
CA ILE A 60 11.44 -0.47 -5.62
C ILE A 60 12.04 -0.90 -4.28
N ALA A 61 12.34 -2.19 -4.11
CA ALA A 61 13.02 -2.72 -2.91
C ALA A 61 14.47 -2.22 -2.80
N GLY A 62 15.09 -1.85 -3.92
CA GLY A 62 16.42 -1.27 -3.99
C GLY A 62 17.54 -2.31 -4.01
N THR A 63 18.78 -1.83 -4.01
CA THR A 63 20.00 -2.66 -4.08
C THR A 63 20.86 -2.50 -2.81
N ARG A 64 21.74 -3.47 -2.58
CA ARG A 64 22.81 -3.44 -1.58
C ARG A 64 24.16 -3.65 -2.27
N ARG A 65 25.22 -3.03 -1.75
CA ARG A 65 26.59 -3.25 -2.24
C ARG A 65 27.06 -4.62 -1.77
N THR A 66 27.68 -5.37 -2.67
CA THR A 66 28.26 -6.69 -2.38
C THR A 66 29.65 -6.80 -3.00
N LEU A 67 30.54 -7.58 -2.40
CA LEU A 67 31.84 -7.90 -2.96
C LEU A 67 31.74 -9.24 -3.68
N ILE A 68 32.03 -9.27 -4.97
CA ILE A 68 31.98 -10.48 -5.79
C ILE A 68 33.42 -10.98 -5.96
N PRO A 69 33.84 -12.05 -5.26
CA PRO A 69 35.13 -12.68 -5.50
C PRO A 69 35.05 -13.49 -6.80
N THR A 70 36.00 -13.24 -7.69
CA THR A 70 36.18 -14.02 -8.93
C THR A 70 37.45 -14.84 -8.80
N TYR A 71 37.31 -16.16 -8.85
CA TYR A 71 38.41 -17.11 -8.88
C TYR A 71 38.60 -17.62 -10.31
N GLN A 72 39.79 -17.44 -10.88
CA GLN A 72 40.16 -18.13 -12.11
C GLN A 72 40.42 -19.60 -11.77
N THR A 73 39.74 -20.52 -12.45
CA THR A 73 40.00 -21.96 -12.34
C THR A 73 40.54 -22.43 -13.68
N GLU A 74 41.82 -22.82 -13.74
CA GLU A 74 42.35 -23.58 -14.88
C GLU A 74 42.02 -25.06 -14.67
N GLU A 75 41.25 -25.66 -15.57
CA GLU A 75 41.17 -27.13 -15.66
C GLU A 75 42.47 -27.66 -16.29
N ARG A 76 43.34 -28.25 -15.47
CA ARG A 76 44.45 -29.09 -15.96
C ARG A 76 44.08 -30.55 -15.85
N LEU A 77 44.45 -31.31 -16.89
CA LEU A 77 44.16 -32.74 -17.08
C LEU A 77 44.68 -33.68 -15.96
N THR A 78 45.44 -33.18 -14.98
CA THR A 78 46.14 -33.97 -13.95
C THR A 78 45.96 -33.46 -12.52
N GLY A 79 45.00 -32.57 -12.27
CA GLY A 79 44.67 -32.10 -10.92
C GLY A 79 44.33 -30.62 -10.90
N LYS A 80 43.30 -30.26 -10.13
CA LYS A 80 42.84 -28.88 -9.95
C LYS A 80 43.96 -28.04 -9.33
N GLY A 81 44.76 -27.38 -10.17
CA GLY A 81 45.67 -26.32 -9.76
C GLY A 81 44.86 -25.05 -9.54
N MET A 82 44.63 -24.67 -8.28
CA MET A 82 44.11 -23.36 -7.95
C MET A 82 45.15 -22.31 -8.36
N THR A 83 44.85 -21.49 -9.37
CA THR A 83 45.70 -20.33 -9.67
C THR A 83 45.47 -19.28 -8.58
N GLY A 84 46.54 -18.83 -7.94
CA GLY A 84 46.51 -18.01 -6.72
C GLY A 84 46.03 -16.56 -6.91
N THR A 85 45.40 -16.22 -8.03
CA THR A 85 45.01 -14.84 -8.36
C THR A 85 43.48 -14.73 -8.37
N GLY A 86 42.90 -14.41 -7.21
CA GLY A 86 41.50 -14.01 -7.08
C GLY A 86 41.37 -12.50 -7.18
N SER A 87 40.46 -12.01 -8.02
CA SER A 87 40.10 -10.58 -8.09
C SER A 87 38.78 -10.36 -7.37
N VAL A 88 38.70 -9.32 -6.53
CA VAL A 88 37.45 -8.91 -5.87
C VAL A 88 36.93 -7.68 -6.58
N ARG A 89 35.70 -7.74 -7.08
CA ARG A 89 35.01 -6.58 -7.66
C ARG A 89 33.86 -6.13 -6.76
N GLU A 90 33.68 -4.82 -6.65
CA GLU A 90 32.45 -4.26 -6.06
C GLU A 90 31.28 -4.44 -7.02
N GLY A 91 30.19 -5.01 -6.54
CA GLY A 91 28.95 -5.23 -7.26
C GLY A 91 27.74 -4.66 -6.52
N GLN A 92 26.60 -4.64 -7.20
CA GLN A 92 25.30 -4.33 -6.59
C GLN A 92 24.38 -5.53 -6.77
N GLU A 93 23.69 -5.89 -5.70
CA GLU A 93 22.72 -6.99 -5.65
C GLU A 93 21.37 -6.42 -5.20
N PHE A 94 20.26 -6.96 -5.69
CA PHE A 94 18.95 -6.54 -5.22
C PHE A 94 18.74 -6.95 -3.75
N LYS A 95 18.08 -6.10 -2.96
CA LYS A 95 17.67 -6.48 -1.60
C LYS A 95 16.62 -7.59 -1.62
N ILE A 96 15.75 -7.55 -2.62
CA ILE A 96 14.75 -8.58 -2.93
C ILE A 96 14.99 -8.97 -4.38
N GLU A 97 15.39 -10.21 -4.59
CA GLU A 97 15.62 -10.71 -5.93
C GLU A 97 14.30 -10.93 -6.69
N PRO A 98 14.28 -10.68 -8.01
CA PRO A 98 13.14 -11.01 -8.87
C PRO A 98 12.66 -12.45 -8.70
N ASP A 99 13.60 -13.39 -8.57
CA ASP A 99 13.30 -14.82 -8.49
C ASP A 99 12.67 -15.18 -7.15
N LEU A 100 13.07 -14.51 -6.06
CA LEU A 100 12.41 -14.67 -4.76
C LEU A 100 10.90 -14.36 -4.85
N ILE A 101 10.51 -13.29 -5.56
CA ILE A 101 9.09 -12.92 -5.72
C ILE A 101 8.32 -13.97 -6.53
N ARG A 102 8.95 -14.59 -7.53
CA ARG A 102 8.36 -15.64 -8.36
C ARG A 102 8.19 -16.96 -7.61
N GLU A 103 9.12 -17.25 -6.72
CA GLU A 103 9.16 -18.49 -5.94
C GLU A 103 8.33 -18.46 -4.65
N LEU A 104 7.78 -17.29 -4.27
CA LEU A 104 6.92 -17.13 -3.10
C LEU A 104 5.82 -18.20 -3.06
N LYS A 105 5.75 -18.91 -1.94
CA LYS A 105 4.70 -19.92 -1.72
C LYS A 105 3.44 -19.28 -1.16
N ARG A 106 2.36 -20.07 -1.12
CA ARG A 106 1.12 -19.64 -0.49
C ARG A 106 1.37 -19.36 0.99
N GLY A 107 0.97 -18.17 1.43
CA GLY A 107 1.24 -17.70 2.79
C GLY A 107 2.63 -17.10 2.96
N GLU A 108 3.32 -16.74 1.88
CA GLU A 108 4.55 -15.96 1.93
C GLU A 108 4.36 -14.62 1.21
N ALA A 109 5.04 -13.59 1.69
CA ALA A 109 5.00 -12.26 1.09
C ALA A 109 6.32 -11.52 1.29
N VAL A 110 6.65 -10.65 0.35
CA VAL A 110 7.68 -9.64 0.52
C VAL A 110 7.02 -8.36 1.01
N VAL A 111 7.58 -7.75 2.04
CA VAL A 111 7.12 -6.44 2.53
C VAL A 111 8.18 -5.39 2.26
N ILE A 112 7.76 -4.27 1.68
CA ILE A 112 8.57 -3.07 1.48
C ILE A 112 7.92 -1.93 2.26
N LEU A 113 8.62 -1.42 3.27
CA LEU A 113 8.27 -0.20 3.98
C LEU A 113 9.29 0.88 3.62
N LYS A 114 8.82 2.04 3.17
CA LYS A 114 9.71 3.15 2.77
C LYS A 114 10.00 4.16 3.88
N SER A 115 9.21 4.20 4.95
CA SER A 115 9.31 5.18 6.03
C SER A 115 9.09 4.51 7.40
N PRO A 116 9.89 4.83 8.44
CA PRO A 116 10.91 5.89 8.52
C PRO A 116 12.24 5.60 7.79
N GLY A 117 12.49 4.36 7.41
CA GLY A 117 13.60 3.95 6.56
C GLY A 117 13.18 2.85 5.59
N LEU A 118 14.02 2.53 4.62
CA LEU A 118 13.75 1.45 3.68
C LEU A 118 13.98 0.09 4.36
N PHE A 119 12.88 -0.53 4.79
CA PHE A 119 12.84 -1.88 5.33
C PHE A 119 12.24 -2.83 4.29
N THR A 120 12.92 -3.93 4.04
CA THR A 120 12.53 -4.94 3.07
C THR A 120 12.76 -6.31 3.68
N ASP A 121 11.73 -7.15 3.71
CA ASP A 121 11.83 -8.48 4.30
C ASP A 121 10.90 -9.48 3.63
N HIS A 122 11.24 -10.77 3.73
CA HIS A 122 10.40 -11.90 3.32
C HIS A 122 9.75 -12.49 4.56
N ILE A 123 8.42 -12.45 4.61
CA ILE A 123 7.65 -12.91 5.75
C ILE A 123 6.73 -14.06 5.38
N LYS A 124 6.46 -14.90 6.38
CA LYS A 124 5.38 -15.89 6.32
C LYS A 124 4.14 -15.28 6.97
N LEU A 125 3.02 -15.34 6.27
CA LEU A 125 1.72 -14.88 6.71
C LEU A 125 1.02 -16.01 7.48
N ASP A 126 0.64 -15.71 8.72
CA ASP A 126 -0.18 -16.62 9.51
C ASP A 126 -1.63 -16.59 9.03
N PHE A 127 -2.24 -17.78 8.96
CA PHE A 127 -3.66 -17.91 8.68
C PHE A 127 -4.43 -17.95 10.00
N TYR A 128 -5.12 -16.85 10.33
CA TYR A 128 -5.88 -16.72 11.58
C TYR A 128 -7.32 -17.25 11.48
N GLY A 129 -7.61 -18.12 10.49
CA GLY A 129 -8.97 -18.61 10.21
C GLY A 129 -9.74 -17.72 9.26
N TYR A 130 -10.99 -18.10 8.99
CA TYR A 130 -11.93 -17.24 8.28
C TYR A 130 -12.49 -16.24 9.27
N PRO A 131 -12.48 -14.94 8.98
CA PRO A 131 -13.24 -13.98 9.77
C PRO A 131 -14.71 -14.36 9.62
N GLU A 132 -15.26 -15.05 10.61
CA GLU A 132 -16.70 -15.22 10.72
C GLU A 132 -17.24 -13.81 10.96
N TYR A 133 -17.96 -13.27 9.97
CA TYR A 133 -18.73 -12.07 10.22
C TYR A 133 -19.73 -12.44 11.33
N PRO A 134 -19.72 -11.77 12.50
CA PRO A 134 -20.50 -12.19 13.66
C PRO A 134 -22.02 -12.07 13.43
N GLY A 135 -22.46 -11.61 12.26
CA GLY A 135 -23.86 -11.49 11.87
C GLY A 135 -24.22 -12.30 10.63
N LYS A 136 -25.51 -12.48 10.41
CA LYS A 136 -26.01 -12.85 9.07
C LYS A 136 -25.86 -11.62 8.19
N PHE A 137 -25.10 -11.70 7.10
CA PHE A 137 -25.12 -10.66 6.08
C PHE A 137 -26.53 -10.57 5.50
N THR A 138 -27.31 -9.57 5.94
CA THR A 138 -28.59 -9.25 5.34
C THR A 138 -28.35 -8.22 4.25
N PRO A 139 -28.36 -8.60 2.95
CA PRO A 139 -28.27 -7.63 1.88
C PRO A 139 -29.42 -6.63 2.03
N LEU A 140 -29.14 -5.34 1.86
CA LEU A 140 -30.20 -4.33 1.82
C LEU A 140 -31.09 -4.64 0.61
N ILE A 141 -32.38 -4.87 0.83
CA ILE A 141 -33.32 -5.18 -0.25
C ILE A 141 -34.02 -3.89 -0.68
N GLY A 142 -34.02 -3.60 -1.99
CA GLY A 142 -34.81 -2.57 -2.70
C GLY A 142 -35.17 -1.32 -1.87
N LYS A 143 -36.28 -1.39 -1.14
CA LYS A 143 -36.78 -0.29 -0.29
C LYS A 143 -35.78 0.22 0.76
N GLN A 144 -34.89 -0.63 1.26
CA GLN A 144 -33.83 -0.26 2.19
C GLN A 144 -32.67 0.46 1.49
N ILE A 145 -32.34 0.05 0.25
CA ILE A 145 -31.34 0.74 -0.57
C ILE A 145 -31.82 2.14 -0.89
N ASP A 146 -33.10 2.29 -1.29
CA ASP A 146 -33.69 3.58 -1.61
C ASP A 146 -33.71 4.51 -0.39
N LYS A 147 -34.00 3.98 0.81
CA LYS A 147 -33.91 4.76 2.06
C LYS A 147 -32.48 5.19 2.38
N VAL A 148 -31.49 4.31 2.23
CA VAL A 148 -30.08 4.64 2.49
C VAL A 148 -29.57 5.64 1.45
N ARG A 149 -29.98 5.52 0.18
CA ARG A 149 -29.64 6.45 -0.89
C ARG A 149 -30.27 7.82 -0.64
N ALA A 150 -31.55 7.87 -0.28
CA ALA A 150 -32.24 9.10 0.08
C ALA A 150 -31.63 9.77 1.33
N ALA A 151 -31.25 8.99 2.35
CA ALA A 151 -30.56 9.51 3.53
C ALA A 151 -29.16 10.06 3.20
N LYS A 152 -28.43 9.39 2.30
CA LYS A 152 -27.11 9.83 1.84
C LYS A 152 -27.21 11.09 0.95
N GLU A 153 -28.23 11.17 0.10
CA GLU A 153 -28.54 12.35 -0.71
C GLU A 153 -28.95 13.54 0.19
N ALA A 154 -29.78 13.31 1.20
CA ALA A 154 -30.15 14.32 2.19
C ALA A 154 -28.94 14.81 3.02
N ALA A 155 -28.00 13.92 3.37
CA ALA A 155 -26.77 14.28 4.07
C ALA A 155 -25.73 14.99 3.18
N SER A 156 -25.82 14.84 1.85
CA SER A 156 -24.95 15.51 0.88
C SER A 156 -25.44 16.89 0.43
N LYS A 157 -26.71 17.23 0.72
CA LYS A 157 -27.20 18.59 0.47
C LYS A 157 -26.51 19.54 1.46
N PRO A 158 -25.94 20.67 1.00
CA PRO A 158 -25.46 21.70 1.91
C PRO A 158 -26.63 22.09 2.82
N LYS A 159 -26.40 22.18 4.13
CA LYS A 159 -27.34 22.87 5.00
C LYS A 159 -27.42 24.31 4.47
N GLU A 160 -28.52 24.67 3.83
CA GLU A 160 -28.82 26.06 3.52
C GLU A 160 -28.91 26.79 4.86
N GLU A 161 -27.87 27.53 5.22
CA GLU A 161 -27.98 28.54 6.26
C GLU A 161 -29.02 29.55 5.78
N PRO A 162 -30.07 29.84 6.57
CA PRO A 162 -31.06 30.83 6.18
C PRO A 162 -30.36 32.17 5.93
N PRO A 163 -30.79 32.95 4.91
CA PRO A 163 -30.15 34.21 4.59
C PRO A 163 -30.09 35.11 5.83
N PRO A 164 -28.98 35.82 6.05
CA PRO A 164 -28.82 36.62 7.25
C PRO A 164 -29.91 37.69 7.28
N SER A 165 -30.73 37.69 8.33
CA SER A 165 -31.67 38.77 8.60
C SER A 165 -30.86 40.06 8.82
N GLU A 166 -31.11 41.09 8.02
CA GLU A 166 -30.52 42.41 8.20
C GLU A 166 -30.70 42.88 9.65
N GLY A 167 -29.58 43.03 10.38
CA GLY A 167 -29.57 43.73 11.67
C GLY A 167 -29.14 42.95 12.93
N ALA A 168 -28.65 41.71 12.85
CA ALA A 168 -28.13 41.00 14.03
C ALA A 168 -26.59 40.99 14.08
N MET A 169 -26.01 41.54 15.15
CA MET A 169 -24.60 41.37 15.49
C MET A 169 -24.24 39.86 15.55
N PRO A 170 -23.03 39.46 15.14
CA PRO A 170 -22.64 38.05 15.16
C PRO A 170 -22.69 37.52 16.61
N PRO A 171 -23.44 36.45 16.90
CA PRO A 171 -23.41 35.81 18.20
C PRO A 171 -22.05 35.13 18.38
N ASP A 172 -21.47 35.29 19.57
CA ASP A 172 -20.19 34.72 19.98
C ASP A 172 -20.06 33.26 19.54
N ALA A 173 -18.95 32.96 18.85
CA ALA A 173 -18.65 31.66 18.29
C ALA A 173 -18.77 30.58 19.37
N LYS A 174 -19.84 29.78 19.30
CA LYS A 174 -20.00 28.60 20.15
C LYS A 174 -18.84 27.65 19.91
N ASP A 175 -18.23 27.24 21.01
CA ASP A 175 -17.07 26.38 21.09
C ASP A 175 -17.30 25.08 20.27
N PRO A 176 -16.48 24.80 19.23
CA PRO A 176 -16.70 23.68 18.31
C PRO A 176 -16.66 22.29 18.98
N HIS A 177 -16.28 22.22 20.25
CA HIS A 177 -16.22 21.00 21.03
C HIS A 177 -17.53 20.62 21.76
N GLU A 178 -18.58 21.44 21.66
CA GLU A 178 -19.88 21.16 22.31
C GLU A 178 -20.48 19.80 21.83
N THR A 179 -20.35 19.50 20.54
CA THR A 179 -20.85 18.25 19.92
C THR A 179 -20.08 16.99 20.32
N LEU A 180 -18.84 17.10 20.83
CA LEU A 180 -18.02 15.96 21.24
C LEU A 180 -18.36 15.50 22.66
N ARG A 181 -18.88 16.39 23.51
CA ARG A 181 -19.28 16.08 24.90
C ARG A 181 -20.57 15.26 24.98
N ASP A 182 -21.47 15.42 24.01
CA ASP A 182 -22.73 14.66 23.91
C ASP A 182 -22.52 13.17 23.58
N PHE A 183 -21.37 12.81 22.99
CA PHE A 183 -21.00 11.41 22.71
C PHE A 183 -20.25 10.72 23.86
N GLY A 184 -20.19 11.33 25.05
CA GLY A 184 -19.74 10.66 26.27
C GLY A 184 -18.24 10.41 26.37
N PHE A 185 -17.41 11.00 25.50
CA PHE A 185 -15.97 11.02 25.70
C PHE A 185 -15.63 12.07 26.74
N LYS A 186 -15.22 11.62 27.94
CA LYS A 186 -14.64 12.50 28.96
C LYS A 186 -13.17 12.76 28.61
N ASP A 187 -12.82 14.04 28.50
CA ASP A 187 -11.44 14.48 28.41
C ASP A 187 -10.68 14.03 29.67
N LYS A 188 -9.59 13.28 29.45
CA LYS A 188 -8.54 13.03 30.42
C LYS A 188 -7.20 13.33 29.76
#